data_AF-A0A7S3QPZ6-F1
#
_entry.id   AF-A0A7S3QPZ6-F1
#
_cell.length_a   1.000
_cell.length_b   1.000
_cell.length_c   1.000
_cell.angle_alpha   90.00
_cell.angle_beta   90.00
_cell.angle_gamma   90.00
#
_symmetry.space_group_name_H-M   'P 1'
#
loop_
_entity.id
_entity.type
_entity.pdbx_description
1 polymer ?
#
loop_
_entity_poly.entity_id
_entity_poly.type
_entity_poly.pdbx_seq_one_letter_code
_entity_poly.pdbx_strand_id
1 'polypeptide(L)'
;YEGAPWSVRLAGKVLREDAKGRASAWYPYIQVLPSAVPSPLNNFTWEEMQDIQWEPTKAEIYSADWLVTDAYEQASNCCLSGVAVPSDADAASGAAASQAIGGASLERFQWACSVVHSRTFANAARTGGVGVRMLVPLVD
;
A
#
# COMPACT_ATOMS: atom_id res chain seq x y z
N TYR A 1 -8.01 -5.32 -4.10
CA TYR A 1 -9.23 -6.10 -3.83
C TYR A 1 -10.34 -5.17 -3.33
N GLU A 2 -11.60 -5.61 -3.40
CA GLU A 2 -12.75 -4.88 -2.86
C GLU A 2 -12.74 -4.92 -1.32
N GLY A 3 -13.32 -3.92 -0.64
CA GLY A 3 -13.29 -3.84 0.84
C GLY A 3 -11.94 -3.43 1.46
N ALA A 4 -10.85 -3.44 0.70
CA ALA A 4 -9.52 -3.05 1.17
C ALA A 4 -9.49 -1.66 1.88
N PRO A 5 -8.73 -1.51 2.98
CA PRO A 5 -8.55 -0.22 3.65
C PRO A 5 -8.09 0.90 2.70
N TRP A 6 -8.36 2.15 3.06
CA TRP A 6 -7.95 3.29 2.23
C TRP A 6 -6.43 3.35 2.04
N SER A 7 -5.65 2.95 3.06
CA SER A 7 -4.19 2.97 3.05
C SER A 7 -3.64 1.91 2.10
N VAL A 8 -4.11 0.67 2.21
CA VAL A 8 -3.85 -0.44 1.27
C VAL A 8 -4.19 -0.04 -0.18
N ARG A 9 -5.36 0.58 -0.40
CA ARG A 9 -5.76 1.06 -1.73
C ARG A 9 -4.85 2.15 -2.30
N LEU A 10 -4.31 3.02 -1.44
CA LEU A 10 -3.37 4.08 -1.85
C LEU A 10 -1.97 3.51 -2.07
N ALA A 11 -1.49 2.59 -1.23
CA ALA A 11 -0.22 1.88 -1.42
C ALA A 11 -0.22 1.11 -2.74
N GLY A 12 -1.29 0.37 -3.05
CA GLY A 12 -1.47 -0.29 -4.35
C GLY A 12 -1.49 0.69 -5.53
N LYS A 13 -1.98 1.93 -5.37
CA LYS A 13 -1.84 2.97 -6.42
C LYS A 13 -0.38 3.36 -6.63
N VAL A 14 0.36 3.63 -5.55
CA VAL A 14 1.81 3.97 -5.62
C VAL A 14 2.57 2.87 -6.36
N LEU A 15 2.36 1.60 -5.99
CA LEU A 15 3.05 0.47 -6.60
C LEU A 15 2.69 0.25 -8.07
N ARG A 16 1.45 0.49 -8.48
CA ARG A 16 1.06 0.47 -9.91
C ARG A 16 1.69 1.60 -10.72
N GLU A 17 1.97 2.74 -10.11
CA GLU A 17 2.72 3.82 -10.78
C GLU A 17 4.23 3.54 -10.79
N ASP A 18 4.78 2.97 -9.72
CA ASP A 18 6.17 2.51 -9.62
C ASP A 18 6.50 1.46 -10.68
N ALA A 19 5.63 0.46 -10.86
CA ALA A 19 5.76 -0.60 -11.86
C ALA A 19 5.74 -0.10 -13.33
N LYS A 20 5.17 1.07 -13.61
CA LYS A 20 5.23 1.71 -14.94
C LYS A 20 6.60 2.38 -15.19
N GLY A 21 7.42 2.56 -14.15
CA GLY A 21 8.68 3.28 -14.22
C GLY A 21 8.52 4.64 -14.90
N ARG A 22 9.42 4.95 -15.85
CA ARG A 22 9.45 6.22 -16.60
C ARG A 22 8.18 6.55 -17.40
N ALA A 23 7.26 5.60 -17.60
CA ALA A 23 5.98 5.85 -18.25
C ALA A 23 4.92 6.43 -17.29
N SER A 24 5.16 6.43 -15.97
CA SER A 24 4.27 7.12 -15.02
C SER A 24 4.52 8.63 -14.99
N ALA A 25 3.44 9.41 -15.03
CA ALA A 25 3.48 10.84 -14.73
C ALA A 25 4.01 11.14 -13.30
N TRP A 26 3.91 10.17 -12.39
CA TRP A 26 4.37 10.26 -11.00
C TRP A 26 5.81 9.77 -10.80
N TYR A 27 6.48 9.29 -11.85
CA TYR A 27 7.85 8.77 -11.76
C TYR A 27 8.82 9.73 -11.04
N PRO A 28 8.88 11.04 -11.35
CA PRO A 28 9.80 11.94 -10.65
C PRO A 28 9.54 12.04 -9.15
N TYR A 29 8.27 11.97 -8.74
CA TYR A 29 7.88 11.97 -7.33
C TYR A 29 8.25 10.66 -6.63
N ILE A 30 7.99 9.52 -7.27
CA ILE A 30 8.32 8.20 -6.70
C ILE A 30 9.84 8.03 -6.51
N GLN A 31 10.66 8.62 -7.38
CA GLN A 31 12.13 8.58 -7.26
C GLN A 31 12.68 9.44 -6.09
N VAL A 32 11.93 10.42 -5.57
CA VAL A 32 12.34 11.22 -4.40
C VAL A 32 11.72 10.74 -3.09
N LEU A 33 10.88 9.70 -3.12
CA LEU A 33 10.42 9.05 -1.90
C LEU A 33 11.59 8.40 -1.16
N PRO A 34 11.59 8.42 0.18
CA PRO A 34 12.64 7.78 0.97
C PRO A 34 12.69 6.27 0.71
N SER A 35 13.89 5.71 0.58
CA SER A 35 14.11 4.27 0.38
C SER A 35 13.67 3.45 1.60
N ALA A 36 13.80 4.00 2.81
CA ALA A 36 13.28 3.44 4.05
C ALA A 36 12.47 4.51 4.80
N VAL A 37 11.27 4.13 5.25
CA VAL A 37 10.43 4.94 6.13
C VAL A 37 10.38 4.25 7.49
N PRO A 38 10.73 4.93 8.60
CA PRO A 38 10.56 4.35 9.92
C PRO A 38 9.09 4.06 10.23
N SER A 39 8.75 2.81 10.49
CA SER A 39 7.36 2.38 10.76
C SER A 39 7.28 1.15 11.66
N PRO A 40 6.13 0.85 12.28
CA PRO A 40 5.91 -0.40 13.02
C PRO A 40 6.26 -1.68 12.24
N LEU A 41 6.20 -1.64 10.89
CA LEU A 41 6.41 -2.79 10.00
C LEU A 41 7.89 -3.14 9.80
N ASN A 42 8.81 -2.25 10.18
CA ASN A 42 10.24 -2.39 9.87
C ASN A 42 11.20 -1.80 10.94
N ASN A 43 10.69 -1.11 11.96
CA ASN A 43 11.51 -0.52 13.03
C ASN A 43 11.77 -1.44 14.22
N PHE A 44 10.97 -2.49 14.42
CA PHE A 44 11.05 -3.33 15.60
C PHE A 44 11.49 -4.73 15.21
N THR A 45 12.56 -5.23 15.84
CA THR A 45 12.87 -6.67 15.80
C THR A 45 11.91 -7.45 16.70
N TRP A 46 11.91 -8.77 16.57
CA TRP A 46 11.14 -9.65 17.44
C TRP A 46 11.55 -9.52 18.92
N GLU A 47 12.83 -9.24 19.17
CA GLU A 47 13.38 -9.00 20.50
C GLU A 47 12.89 -7.66 21.07
N GLU A 48 12.98 -6.58 20.30
CA GLU A 48 12.50 -5.24 20.71
C GLU A 48 10.99 -5.24 21.00
N MET A 49 10.21 -6.05 20.28
CA MET A 49 8.78 -6.26 20.56
C MET A 49 8.51 -6.90 21.93
N GLN A 50 9.46 -7.62 22.53
CA GLN A 50 9.32 -8.18 23.89
C GLN A 50 9.53 -7.11 24.97
N ASP A 51 10.36 -6.11 24.70
CA ASP A 51 10.65 -5.02 25.63
C ASP A 51 9.50 -4.00 25.76
N ILE A 52 8.56 -3.98 24.80
CA ILE A 52 7.36 -3.13 24.85
C ILE A 52 6.44 -3.53 26.01
N GLN A 53 6.54 -2.80 27.11
CA GLN A 53 5.74 -2.99 28.33
C GLN A 53 4.28 -2.52 28.19
N TRP A 54 3.97 -1.66 27.22
CA TRP A 54 2.63 -1.09 27.05
C TRP A 54 1.83 -1.88 26.01
N GLU A 55 1.04 -2.83 26.50
CA GLU A 55 0.33 -3.81 25.66
C GLU A 55 -0.61 -3.21 24.60
N PRO A 56 -1.32 -2.09 24.81
CA PRO A 56 -2.08 -1.45 23.73
C PRO A 56 -1.21 -1.03 22.53
N THR A 57 0.02 -0.53 22.75
CA THR A 57 0.94 -0.23 21.64
C THR A 57 1.40 -1.52 20.95
N LYS A 58 1.70 -2.57 21.72
CA LYS A 58 2.11 -3.87 21.16
C LYS A 58 1.00 -4.49 20.29
N ALA A 59 -0.25 -4.42 20.74
CA ALA A 59 -1.42 -4.86 19.99
C ALA A 59 -1.63 -4.08 18.68
N GLU A 60 -1.46 -2.76 18.69
CA GLU A 60 -1.52 -1.93 17.47
C GLU A 60 -0.40 -2.29 16.47
N ILE A 61 0.82 -2.58 16.94
CA ILE A 61 1.93 -3.00 16.07
C ILE A 61 1.63 -4.37 15.43
N TYR A 62 1.18 -5.36 16.21
CA TYR A 62 0.76 -6.65 15.66
C TYR A 62 -0.43 -6.53 14.69
N SER A 63 -1.39 -5.64 14.98
CA SER A 63 -2.52 -5.34 14.10
C SER A 63 -2.05 -4.75 12.76
N ALA A 64 -1.08 -3.84 12.78
CA ALA A 64 -0.49 -3.26 11.57
C ALA A 64 0.26 -4.29 10.71
N ASP A 65 1.06 -5.16 11.34
CA ASP A 65 1.80 -6.23 10.64
C ASP A 65 0.85 -7.27 10.03
N TRP A 66 -0.11 -7.74 10.81
CA TRP A 66 -1.17 -8.64 10.33
C TRP A 66 -1.94 -8.04 9.15
N LEU A 67 -2.37 -6.79 9.27
CA LEU A 67 -3.12 -6.09 8.22
C LEU A 67 -2.33 -6.02 6.91
N VAL A 68 -1.02 -5.76 6.98
CA VAL A 68 -0.18 -5.63 5.78
C VAL A 68 0.10 -7.00 5.16
N THR A 69 0.30 -8.04 5.97
CA THR A 69 0.50 -9.41 5.49
C THR A 69 -0.78 -9.94 4.82
N ASP A 70 -1.93 -9.86 5.50
CA ASP A 70 -3.25 -10.23 4.95
C ASP A 70 -3.59 -9.42 3.69
N ALA A 71 -3.37 -8.10 3.69
CA ALA A 71 -3.61 -7.26 2.52
C ALA A 71 -2.69 -7.58 1.34
N TYR A 72 -1.43 -7.99 1.58
CA TYR A 72 -0.51 -8.45 0.55
C TYR A 72 -0.95 -9.79 -0.03
N GLU A 73 -1.30 -10.75 0.82
CA GLU A 73 -1.83 -12.05 0.39
C GLU A 73 -3.11 -11.87 -0.42
N GLN A 74 -4.09 -11.11 0.07
CA GLN A 74 -5.32 -10.84 -0.68
C GLN A 74 -5.06 -10.08 -1.98
N ALA A 75 -4.15 -9.10 -2.00
CA ALA A 75 -3.83 -8.38 -3.23
C ALA A 75 -3.10 -9.25 -4.27
N SER A 76 -2.27 -10.20 -3.83
CA SER A 76 -1.57 -11.16 -4.68
C SER A 76 -2.48 -12.30 -5.17
N ASN A 77 -3.38 -12.78 -4.30
CA ASN A 77 -4.29 -13.90 -4.56
C ASN A 77 -5.57 -13.49 -5.31
N CYS A 78 -5.83 -12.19 -5.48
CA CYS A 78 -7.06 -11.63 -6.05
C CYS A 78 -7.34 -11.95 -7.53
N CYS A 79 -6.65 -12.90 -8.14
CA CYS A 79 -6.92 -13.37 -9.51
C CYS A 79 -7.15 -14.88 -9.59
N LEU A 80 -7.24 -15.56 -8.44
CA LEU A 80 -7.83 -16.90 -8.35
C LEU A 80 -9.37 -16.85 -8.25
N SER A 81 -9.95 -15.71 -7.85
CA SER A 81 -11.41 -15.47 -7.83
C SER A 81 -11.86 -14.60 -9.00
N GLY A 82 -12.14 -15.24 -10.14
CA GLY A 82 -12.54 -14.56 -11.37
C GLY A 82 -13.94 -13.92 -11.31
N VAL A 83 -14.01 -12.64 -10.93
CA VAL A 83 -15.08 -11.74 -11.39
C VAL A 83 -14.59 -11.03 -12.64
N ALA A 84 -14.94 -11.59 -13.80
CA ALA A 84 -14.54 -11.04 -15.09
C ALA A 84 -15.19 -9.67 -15.34
N VAL A 85 -14.38 -8.69 -15.71
CA VAL A 85 -14.88 -7.53 -16.46
C VAL A 85 -15.18 -8.03 -17.88
N PRO A 86 -16.36 -7.73 -18.46
CA PRO A 86 -16.65 -8.10 -19.84
C PRO A 86 -15.68 -7.42 -20.81
N SER A 87 -15.39 -8.10 -21.92
CA SER A 87 -14.39 -7.74 -22.94
C SER A 87 -14.71 -6.39 -23.63
N ASP A 88 -13.76 -5.74 -24.31
CA ASP A 88 -13.11 -6.24 -25.53
C ASP A 88 -11.60 -5.92 -25.67
N ALA A 89 -10.96 -6.72 -26.53
CA ALA A 89 -9.57 -6.69 -27.01
C ALA A 89 -8.47 -7.33 -26.14
N ASP A 90 -7.99 -8.45 -26.68
CA ASP A 90 -6.61 -8.96 -26.67
C ASP A 90 -6.05 -9.75 -25.46
N ALA A 91 -5.20 -10.71 -25.84
CA ALA A 91 -4.82 -11.88 -25.05
C ALA A 91 -3.61 -11.65 -24.11
N ALA A 92 -3.33 -12.69 -23.31
CA ALA A 92 -2.18 -12.87 -22.42
C ALA A 92 -2.21 -12.12 -21.08
N SER A 93 -2.79 -12.75 -20.04
CA SER A 93 -2.57 -12.32 -18.66
C SER A 93 -2.65 -13.44 -17.60
N GLY A 94 -1.50 -14.06 -17.33
CA GLY A 94 -1.13 -14.37 -15.93
C GLY A 94 -0.81 -13.10 -15.11
N ALA A 95 -0.92 -11.92 -15.75
CA ALA A 95 -0.55 -10.61 -15.23
C ALA A 95 -1.60 -9.95 -14.34
N ALA A 96 -2.83 -10.47 -14.23
CA ALA A 96 -3.88 -9.85 -13.43
C ALA A 96 -3.52 -9.76 -11.93
N ALA A 97 -2.80 -10.75 -11.38
CA ALA A 97 -2.29 -10.71 -10.00
C ALA A 97 -1.31 -9.55 -9.81
N SER A 98 -0.38 -9.40 -10.76
CA SER A 98 0.52 -8.24 -10.84
C SER A 98 -0.21 -6.92 -11.08
N GLN A 99 -1.48 -6.87 -11.48
CA GLN A 99 -2.16 -5.59 -11.68
C GLN A 99 -2.55 -4.91 -10.37
N ALA A 100 -2.91 -5.63 -9.30
CA ALA A 100 -3.40 -4.98 -8.07
C ALA A 100 -2.33 -4.10 -7.39
N ILE A 101 -1.09 -4.59 -7.34
CA ILE A 101 0.07 -3.95 -6.68
C ILE A 101 1.29 -3.83 -7.61
N GLY A 102 1.11 -3.83 -8.92
CA GLY A 102 2.21 -3.71 -9.89
C GLY A 102 3.17 -4.91 -9.94
N GLY A 103 2.83 -6.04 -9.31
CA GLY A 103 3.73 -7.19 -9.15
C GLY A 103 4.82 -7.00 -8.10
N ALA A 104 4.63 -6.03 -7.20
CA ALA A 104 5.57 -5.74 -6.10
C ALA A 104 5.73 -6.92 -5.13
N SER A 105 6.92 -7.07 -4.56
CA SER A 105 7.20 -7.98 -3.45
C SER A 105 6.56 -7.52 -2.13
N LEU A 106 6.50 -8.41 -1.13
CA LEU A 106 6.03 -8.07 0.22
C LEU A 106 6.81 -6.90 0.83
N GLU A 107 8.14 -6.91 0.74
CA GLU A 107 9.01 -5.82 1.19
C GLU A 107 8.65 -4.48 0.51
N ARG A 108 8.45 -4.49 -0.81
CA ARG A 108 8.07 -3.28 -1.55
C ARG A 108 6.64 -2.83 -1.21
N PHE A 109 5.75 -3.76 -0.88
CA PHE A 109 4.40 -3.47 -0.39
C PHE A 109 4.42 -2.86 1.02
N GLN A 110 5.21 -3.41 1.95
CA GLN A 110 5.46 -2.83 3.28
C GLN A 110 6.04 -1.41 3.17
N TRP A 111 7.02 -1.18 2.29
CA TRP A 111 7.55 0.16 1.99
C TRP A 111 6.44 1.13 1.55
N ALA A 112 5.59 0.74 0.59
CA ALA A 112 4.51 1.60 0.10
C ALA A 112 3.46 1.90 1.18
N CYS A 113 3.14 0.91 2.02
CA CYS A 113 2.30 1.11 3.20
C CYS A 113 2.94 2.09 4.19
N SER A 114 4.25 2.01 4.43
CA SER A 114 4.98 2.90 5.33
C SER A 114 5.02 4.35 4.81
N VAL A 115 5.29 4.53 3.51
CA VAL A 115 5.17 5.83 2.83
C VAL A 115 3.75 6.40 2.98
N VAL A 116 2.73 5.60 2.74
CA VAL A 116 1.33 6.05 2.83
C VAL A 116 0.96 6.47 4.26
N HIS A 117 1.32 5.70 5.29
CA HIS A 117 0.99 6.07 6.66
C HIS A 117 1.77 7.30 7.17
N SER A 118 2.97 7.56 6.66
CA SER A 118 3.79 8.70 7.06
C SER A 118 3.48 10.01 6.30
N ARG A 119 3.04 9.93 5.04
CA ARG A 119 2.93 11.10 4.13
C ARG A 119 1.51 11.43 3.65
N THR A 120 0.49 10.68 4.07
CA THR A 120 -0.89 10.95 3.61
C THR A 120 -1.48 12.22 4.21
N PHE A 121 -1.84 13.15 3.34
CA PHE A 121 -2.73 14.26 3.65
C PHE A 121 -4.20 13.86 3.46
N ALA A 122 -5.08 14.42 4.29
CA ALA A 122 -6.53 14.25 4.19
C ALA A 122 -7.18 15.60 3.84
N ASN A 123 -7.92 15.66 2.73
CA ASN A 123 -8.72 16.82 2.36
C ASN A 123 -10.16 16.65 2.87
N ALA A 124 -10.80 17.75 3.24
CA ALA A 124 -12.19 17.76 3.71
C ALA A 124 -13.17 17.42 2.57
N ALA A 125 -14.21 16.65 2.89
CA ALA A 125 -15.35 16.48 1.99
C ALA A 125 -16.20 17.75 1.95
N ARG A 126 -16.88 18.01 0.82
CA ARG A 126 -17.81 19.16 0.67
C ARG A 126 -18.93 19.20 1.73
N THR A 127 -19.24 18.06 2.33
CA THR A 127 -20.29 17.88 3.36
C THR A 127 -19.72 17.76 4.79
N GLY A 128 -18.42 17.99 4.98
CA GLY A 128 -17.71 17.70 6.24
C GLY A 128 -17.20 16.26 6.33
N GLY A 129 -16.18 16.04 7.17
CA GLY A 129 -15.45 14.76 7.25
C GLY A 129 -14.29 14.66 6.25
N VAL A 130 -13.60 13.51 6.23
CA VAL A 130 -12.48 13.26 5.29
C VAL A 130 -13.04 12.82 3.93
N GLY A 131 -12.77 13.61 2.89
CA GLY A 131 -13.23 13.33 1.53
C GLY A 131 -12.25 12.47 0.73
N VAL A 132 -11.00 12.93 0.63
CA VAL A 132 -9.94 12.23 -0.13
C VAL A 132 -8.65 12.21 0.68
N ARG A 133 -7.97 11.07 0.64
CA ARG A 133 -6.61 10.88 1.16
C ARG A 133 -5.64 10.79 -0.01
N MET A 134 -4.56 11.55 0.06
CA MET A 134 -3.63 11.79 -1.06
C MET A 134 -2.20 12.00 -0.56
N LEU A 135 -1.26 11.68 -1.43
CA LEU A 135 0.13 12.13 -1.35
C LEU A 135 0.25 13.46 -2.10
N VAL A 136 1.11 14.36 -1.64
CA VAL A 136 1.23 15.74 -2.14
C VAL A 136 2.71 16.04 -2.43
N PRO A 137 3.17 15.83 -3.69
CA PRO A 137 4.56 16.06 -4.06
C PRO A 137 5.06 17.46 -3.67
N LEU A 138 6.34 17.54 -3.29
CA LEU A 138 7.04 18.74 -2.78
C LEU A 138 6.60 19.23 -1.39
N VAL A 139 5.47 18.76 -0.85
CA VAL A 139 4.95 19.16 0.47
C VAL A 139 5.16 18.07 1.52
N ASP A 140 5.15 16.80 1.09
CA ASP A 140 5.10 15.62 1.95
C ASP A 140 6.42 14.87 2.21
#